data_AF-A0A7Y3UAS1-F1
#
_entry.id   AF-A0A7Y3UAS1-F1
#
_cell.length_a   1.000
_cell.length_b   1.000
_cell.length_c   1.000
_cell.angle_alpha   90.00
_cell.angle_beta   90.00
_cell.angle_gamma   90.00
#
_symmetry.space_group_name_H-M   'P 1'
#
loop_
_entity.id
_entity.type
_entity.pdbx_description
1 polymer ?
#
loop_
_entity_poly.entity_id
_entity_poly.type
_entity_poly.pdbx_seq_one_letter_code
_entity_poly.pdbx_strand_id
1 'polypeptide(L)'
;MTCHSYPHPFARRCTTARRISIVSLLMFLVLAAIPIQAQDSGPILLREAFVIGGVGQYGRRPIHVDAIEKLIVAGTWEGPEAEGDVVVLPDGTEQAWQHVTANEGGWIQHDALRGGYAYCTVVLDEPRIMLLHAQGNSSVYVNGRLRAGDPYRTGFVRLPVSLQAGRNEFLFVCGRGQVRAELTDAAGDVFFNPGDRTLPSLLHDEPGPVCGGLLVCNASAAAQTELLLRTSGGPGLPTYDTLVPRIEPFTVRKVAFWTGGLIPDDVTRCNITVSLIRRQIGQHDVILDTTDVSLDVTSARSRHRRTFVSDIDGSVQYYAVTPGQGQLFGPQASSPGLIMTLHGAGVQASGQAAVYGSKPWGACGGTDESPPLRL
;
A
#
# COMPACT_ATOMS: atom_id res chain seq x y z
N MET A 1 -19.52 -4.80 70.23
CA MET A 1 -19.28 -4.20 71.55
C MET A 1 -18.17 -3.17 71.36
N THR A 2 -18.43 -1.89 71.09
CA THR A 2 -19.09 -0.81 71.87
C THR A 2 -18.05 0.14 72.47
N CYS A 3 -18.24 1.44 72.16
CA CYS A 3 -18.06 2.59 73.07
C CYS A 3 -16.61 2.98 73.42
N HIS A 4 -16.22 4.24 73.62
CA HIS A 4 -16.84 5.57 73.48
C HIS A 4 -15.78 6.63 73.89
N SER A 5 -15.98 7.87 73.44
CA SER A 5 -15.77 9.13 74.19
C SER A 5 -14.38 9.76 74.42
N TYR A 6 -14.19 10.95 73.79
CA TYR A 6 -14.05 12.34 74.33
C TYR A 6 -13.11 12.65 75.54
N PRO A 7 -12.66 13.91 75.81
CA PRO A 7 -13.22 15.22 75.41
C PRO A 7 -12.24 16.39 75.04
N HIS A 8 -12.80 17.49 74.51
CA HIS A 8 -12.26 18.87 74.47
C HIS A 8 -12.45 19.59 75.83
N PRO A 9 -11.85 20.79 76.10
CA PRO A 9 -12.54 22.07 75.77
C PRO A 9 -11.66 23.34 75.54
N PHE A 10 -12.16 24.18 74.62
CA PHE A 10 -12.36 25.65 74.64
C PHE A 10 -11.56 26.63 75.51
N ALA A 11 -11.14 27.75 74.87
CA ALA A 11 -11.32 29.19 75.22
C ALA A 11 -10.11 29.99 74.64
N ARG A 12 -10.15 31.23 74.12
CA ARG A 12 -11.02 32.41 74.32
C ARG A 12 -10.75 33.42 73.17
N ARG A 13 -11.70 34.34 72.98
CA ARG A 13 -11.74 35.45 72.01
C ARG A 13 -10.77 36.61 72.35
N CYS A 14 -10.36 37.38 71.34
CA CYS A 14 -10.72 38.81 71.13
C CYS A 14 -9.62 39.66 70.45
N THR A 15 -9.99 40.26 69.32
CA THR A 15 -9.73 41.64 68.84
C THR A 15 -8.35 42.28 69.02
N THR A 16 -7.70 42.66 67.91
CA THR A 16 -7.59 44.08 67.52
C THR A 16 -7.05 44.25 66.10
N ALA A 17 -7.61 45.22 65.39
CA ALA A 17 -7.25 45.64 64.05
C ALA A 17 -5.86 46.28 63.99
N ARG A 18 -5.12 46.07 62.89
CA ARG A 18 -4.14 47.04 62.37
C ARG A 18 -4.01 46.91 60.86
N ARG A 19 -4.27 48.04 60.20
CA ARG A 19 -4.06 48.30 58.77
C ARG A 19 -2.59 48.01 58.43
N ILE A 20 -2.33 47.23 57.38
CA ILE A 20 -1.01 47.15 56.75
C ILE A 20 -1.18 47.33 55.25
N SER A 21 -0.30 48.18 54.76
CA SER A 21 -0.21 48.85 53.47
C SER A 21 -0.26 47.95 52.24
N ILE A 22 -0.95 48.49 51.23
CA ILE A 22 -0.85 48.13 49.81
C ILE A 22 0.57 48.46 49.34
N VAL A 23 1.50 47.51 49.42
CA VAL A 23 2.68 47.37 48.55
C VAL A 23 3.20 45.94 48.75
N SER A 24 2.96 45.03 47.82
CA SER A 24 3.93 43.96 47.45
C SER A 24 3.36 43.00 46.41
N LEU A 25 4.20 42.77 45.40
CA LEU A 25 4.29 41.56 44.59
C LEU A 25 3.22 41.33 43.51
N LEU A 26 3.30 42.14 42.45
CA LEU A 26 3.02 41.65 41.09
C LEU A 26 4.03 40.52 40.80
N MET A 27 3.61 39.28 41.04
CA MET A 27 4.35 38.10 40.65
C MET A 27 4.24 37.98 39.13
N PHE A 28 5.36 38.21 38.45
CA PHE A 28 5.55 38.03 37.01
C PHE A 28 5.23 36.58 36.64
N LEU A 29 4.00 36.31 36.20
CA LEU A 29 3.64 35.09 35.50
C LEU A 29 3.80 35.37 34.01
N VAL A 30 5.05 35.49 33.55
CA VAL A 30 5.36 35.41 32.12
C VAL A 30 5.24 33.93 31.76
N LEU A 31 4.02 33.51 31.45
CA LEU A 31 3.80 32.34 30.62
C LEU A 31 4.41 32.70 29.27
N ALA A 32 5.66 32.29 29.04
CA ALA A 32 6.20 32.24 27.70
C ALA A 32 5.29 31.29 26.92
N ALA A 33 4.40 31.86 26.10
CA ALA A 33 3.70 31.12 25.08
C ALA A 33 4.78 30.61 24.12
N ILE A 34 5.30 29.41 24.39
CA ILE A 34 6.02 28.65 23.38
C ILE A 34 4.99 28.47 22.27
N PRO A 35 5.21 29.01 21.06
CA PRO A 35 4.34 28.65 19.95
C PRO A 35 4.51 27.15 19.77
N ILE A 36 3.51 26.38 20.18
CA ILE A 36 3.31 25.04 19.63
C ILE A 36 3.05 25.31 18.16
N GLN A 37 4.09 25.20 17.34
CA GLN A 37 3.89 25.07 15.91
C GLN A 37 3.04 23.82 15.77
N ALA A 38 1.78 24.01 15.39
CA ALA A 38 0.95 22.91 14.95
C ALA A 38 1.73 22.24 13.81
N GLN A 39 2.16 21.01 14.07
CA GLN A 39 2.84 20.21 13.08
C GLN A 39 1.89 20.05 11.89
N ASP A 40 2.39 20.33 10.70
CA ASP A 40 1.62 20.20 9.47
C ASP A 40 1.15 18.74 9.38
N SER A 41 -0.12 18.52 9.73
CA SER A 41 -0.79 17.22 9.67
C SER A 41 -1.19 16.94 8.23
N GLY A 42 -0.19 16.82 7.37
CA GLY A 42 -0.34 16.71 5.94
C GLY A 42 0.73 15.85 5.28
N PRO A 43 0.54 15.54 3.98
CA PRO A 43 1.51 14.77 3.22
C PRO A 43 2.91 15.39 3.24
N ILE A 44 3.94 14.58 3.46
CA ILE A 44 5.34 15.00 3.36
C ILE A 44 5.86 14.55 2.00
N LEU A 45 6.12 15.51 1.11
CA LEU A 45 6.77 15.24 -0.16
C LEU A 45 8.29 15.31 0.00
N LEU A 46 9.01 14.27 -0.40
CA LEU A 46 10.46 14.22 -0.35
C LEU A 46 11.02 15.02 -1.53
N ARG A 47 11.46 16.25 -1.25
CA ARG A 47 11.90 17.21 -2.27
C ARG A 47 13.41 17.33 -2.40
N GLU A 48 14.15 17.21 -1.31
CA GLU A 48 15.61 17.31 -1.33
C GLU A 48 16.24 15.92 -1.30
N ALA A 49 17.26 15.73 -2.13
CA ALA A 49 17.98 14.47 -2.20
C ALA A 49 19.46 14.66 -2.53
N PHE A 50 20.29 13.77 -1.99
CA PHE A 50 21.60 13.49 -2.55
C PHE A 50 21.48 12.34 -3.55
N VAL A 51 22.01 12.50 -4.76
CA VAL A 51 21.98 11.47 -5.79
C VAL A 51 23.39 11.03 -6.16
N ILE A 52 23.54 9.75 -6.50
CA ILE A 52 24.81 9.19 -6.95
C ILE A 52 24.56 8.08 -7.96
N GLY A 53 25.43 7.97 -8.95
CA GLY A 53 25.36 6.97 -10.02
C GLY A 53 26.71 6.32 -10.23
N GLY A 54 26.76 5.29 -11.07
CA GLY A 54 28.03 4.62 -11.38
C GLY A 54 28.67 3.87 -10.20
N VAL A 55 27.93 3.64 -9.12
CA VAL A 55 28.40 2.92 -7.92
C VAL A 55 28.31 1.40 -8.05
N GLY A 56 27.69 0.91 -9.12
CA GLY A 56 27.51 -0.51 -9.38
C GLY A 56 27.48 -0.87 -10.86
N GLN A 57 27.56 -2.16 -11.13
CA GLN A 57 27.51 -2.74 -12.47
C GLN A 57 26.22 -3.52 -12.65
N TYR A 58 25.19 -2.84 -13.14
CA TYR A 58 23.85 -3.42 -13.30
C TYR A 58 23.68 -4.08 -14.67
N GLY A 59 22.74 -5.03 -14.75
CA GLY A 59 22.38 -5.74 -15.98
C GLY A 59 22.24 -7.25 -15.76
N ARG A 60 22.10 -8.00 -16.85
CA ARG A 60 22.07 -9.48 -16.79
C ARG A 60 23.47 -10.03 -16.57
N ARG A 61 23.97 -9.88 -15.35
CA ARG A 61 25.29 -10.34 -14.92
C ARG A 61 25.15 -11.39 -13.83
N PRO A 62 26.01 -12.42 -13.82
CA PRO A 62 25.96 -13.47 -12.79
C PRO A 62 26.48 -12.98 -11.44
N ILE A 63 27.29 -11.93 -11.43
CA ILE A 63 27.86 -11.33 -10.22
C ILE A 63 27.37 -9.89 -10.15
N HIS A 64 26.69 -9.59 -9.05
CA HIS A 64 26.26 -8.24 -8.71
C HIS A 64 27.41 -7.50 -8.02
N VAL A 65 27.68 -6.28 -8.46
CA VAL A 65 28.72 -5.42 -7.89
C VAL A 65 28.10 -4.06 -7.64
N ASP A 66 28.07 -3.66 -6.38
CA ASP A 66 27.53 -2.37 -5.94
C ASP A 66 28.26 -1.93 -4.67
N ALA A 67 28.93 -0.77 -4.73
CA ALA A 67 29.72 -0.26 -3.63
C ALA A 67 28.87 0.17 -2.42
N ILE A 68 27.64 0.65 -2.66
CA ILE A 68 26.71 1.05 -1.61
C ILE A 68 26.13 -0.19 -0.92
N GLU A 69 25.66 -1.18 -1.69
CA GLU A 69 25.17 -2.42 -1.08
C GLU A 69 26.25 -3.16 -0.33
N LYS A 70 27.52 -3.11 -0.78
CA LYS A 70 28.65 -3.63 -0.01
C LYS A 70 28.75 -2.98 1.37
N LEU A 71 28.62 -1.65 1.47
CA LEU A 71 28.65 -0.93 2.75
C LEU A 71 27.45 -1.34 3.63
N ILE A 72 26.26 -1.48 3.05
CA ILE A 72 25.05 -1.92 3.77
C ILE A 72 25.24 -3.32 4.35
N VAL A 73 25.71 -4.27 3.53
CA VAL A 73 25.95 -5.66 3.95
C VAL A 73 27.06 -5.74 5.00
N ALA A 74 28.09 -4.89 4.90
CA ALA A 74 29.15 -4.79 5.89
C ALA A 74 28.69 -4.14 7.21
N GLY A 75 27.51 -3.53 7.25
CA GLY A 75 27.01 -2.78 8.42
C GLY A 75 27.76 -1.46 8.65
N THR A 76 28.44 -0.94 7.63
CA THR A 76 29.23 0.31 7.68
C THR A 76 28.63 1.38 6.77
N TRP A 77 27.37 1.21 6.36
CA TRP A 77 26.66 2.20 5.58
C TRP A 77 26.31 3.41 6.45
N GLU A 78 26.70 4.59 5.97
CA GLU A 78 26.29 5.89 6.47
C GLU A 78 25.80 6.71 5.27
N GLY A 79 24.68 7.42 5.42
CA GLY A 79 24.18 8.30 4.38
C GLY A 79 25.09 9.52 4.19
N PRO A 80 25.08 10.17 3.02
CA PRO A 80 25.80 11.43 2.82
C PRO A 80 25.26 12.51 3.76
N GLU A 81 26.16 13.31 4.34
CA GLU A 81 25.82 14.48 5.14
C GLU A 81 25.98 15.78 4.34
N ALA A 82 26.78 15.76 3.28
CA ALA A 82 27.01 16.91 2.42
C ALA A 82 27.13 16.55 0.94
N GLU A 83 26.91 17.56 0.09
CA GLU A 83 27.27 17.47 -1.33
C GLU A 83 28.79 17.28 -1.47
N GLY A 84 29.19 16.37 -2.37
CA GLY A 84 30.59 16.04 -2.58
C GLY A 84 31.13 14.91 -1.70
N ASP A 85 30.36 14.40 -0.73
CA ASP A 85 30.72 13.17 -0.02
C ASP A 85 30.96 12.04 -1.02
N VAL A 86 31.96 11.20 -0.76
CA VAL A 86 32.46 10.23 -1.73
C VAL A 86 32.16 8.78 -1.36
N VAL A 87 31.91 7.97 -2.38
CA VAL A 87 31.88 6.50 -2.32
C VAL A 87 33.06 5.98 -3.13
N VAL A 88 33.96 5.24 -2.47
CA VAL A 88 35.11 4.59 -3.12
C VAL A 88 34.67 3.27 -3.74
N LEU A 89 34.88 3.14 -5.05
CA LEU A 89 34.55 1.95 -5.82
C LEU A 89 35.62 0.84 -5.66
N PRO A 90 35.31 -0.42 -6.02
CA PRO A 90 36.26 -1.53 -5.90
C PRO A 90 37.57 -1.36 -6.69
N ASP A 91 37.56 -0.55 -7.75
CA ASP A 91 38.75 -0.24 -8.57
C ASP A 91 39.55 0.97 -8.04
N GLY A 92 39.13 1.55 -6.90
CA GLY A 92 39.75 2.70 -6.27
C GLY A 92 39.29 4.06 -6.82
N THR A 93 38.40 4.08 -7.83
CA THR A 93 37.80 5.34 -8.28
C THR A 93 36.77 5.86 -7.29
N GLU A 94 36.53 7.17 -7.29
CA GLU A 94 35.57 7.81 -6.38
C GLU A 94 34.36 8.30 -7.16
N GLN A 95 33.17 8.15 -6.57
CA GLN A 95 31.93 8.77 -7.03
C GLN A 95 31.45 9.72 -5.93
N ALA A 96 31.02 10.93 -6.31
CA ALA A 96 30.56 11.94 -5.37
C ALA A 96 29.03 12.08 -5.40
N TRP A 97 28.44 12.28 -4.21
CA TRP A 97 27.04 12.62 -4.06
C TRP A 97 26.77 14.05 -4.56
N GLN A 98 25.64 14.24 -5.24
CA GLN A 98 25.22 15.52 -5.80
C GLN A 98 23.88 15.92 -5.20
N HIS A 99 23.74 17.18 -4.79
CA HIS A 99 22.48 17.67 -4.26
C HIS A 99 21.49 17.97 -5.40
N VAL A 100 20.26 17.47 -5.29
CA VAL A 100 19.19 17.67 -6.28
C VAL A 100 17.88 17.97 -5.58
N THR A 101 17.24 19.06 -5.99
CA THR A 101 15.89 19.42 -5.57
C THR A 101 14.86 18.93 -6.59
N ALA A 102 13.73 18.43 -6.08
CA ALA A 102 12.61 17.98 -6.89
C ALA A 102 11.97 19.15 -7.65
N ASN A 103 11.46 18.86 -8.85
CA ASN A 103 10.69 19.83 -9.62
C ASN A 103 9.32 20.15 -8.99
N GLU A 104 8.52 21.00 -9.64
CA GLU A 104 7.19 21.39 -9.17
C GLU A 104 6.28 20.18 -8.88
N GLY A 105 6.35 19.14 -9.72
CA GLY A 105 5.61 17.88 -9.58
C GLY A 105 6.14 16.92 -8.50
N GLY A 106 7.22 17.27 -7.81
CA GLY A 106 7.85 16.44 -6.78
C GLY A 106 8.76 15.36 -7.33
N TRP A 107 9.18 15.44 -8.59
CA TRP A 107 10.11 14.49 -9.17
C TRP A 107 11.55 14.96 -8.97
N ILE A 108 12.35 14.11 -8.34
CA ILE A 108 13.82 14.21 -8.32
C ILE A 108 14.30 13.57 -9.63
N GLN A 109 14.94 14.34 -10.49
CA GLN A 109 15.36 13.91 -11.83
C GLN A 109 16.85 14.18 -12.01
N HIS A 110 17.61 13.13 -12.32
CA HIS A 110 19.05 13.25 -12.52
C HIS A 110 19.60 12.04 -13.29
N ASP A 111 20.61 12.24 -14.14
CA ASP A 111 21.19 11.13 -14.92
C ASP A 111 21.86 10.08 -14.03
N ALA A 112 22.37 10.48 -12.87
CA ALA A 112 22.90 9.57 -11.85
C ALA A 112 21.87 8.51 -11.39
N LEU A 113 20.57 8.80 -11.50
CA LEU A 113 19.49 7.88 -11.12
C LEU A 113 19.20 6.79 -12.18
N ARG A 114 19.98 6.71 -13.26
CA ARG A 114 19.91 5.64 -14.26
C ARG A 114 20.81 4.47 -13.82
N GLY A 115 20.35 3.70 -12.84
CA GLY A 115 21.17 2.68 -12.19
C GLY A 115 22.02 3.30 -11.09
N GLY A 116 21.37 4.02 -10.18
CA GLY A 116 22.02 4.69 -9.06
C GLY A 116 21.04 4.90 -7.92
N TYR A 117 21.34 5.86 -7.05
CA TYR A 117 20.62 6.04 -5.80
C TYR A 117 20.17 7.48 -5.60
N ALA A 118 19.01 7.63 -4.94
CA ALA A 118 18.61 8.89 -4.32
C ALA A 118 18.51 8.67 -2.80
N TYR A 119 19.16 9.53 -2.03
CA TYR A 119 19.14 9.53 -0.59
C TYR A 119 18.38 10.77 -0.09
N CYS A 120 17.33 10.54 0.70
CA CYS A 120 16.48 11.58 1.28
C CYS A 120 16.37 11.38 2.78
N THR A 121 16.11 12.48 3.50
CA THR A 121 15.86 12.43 4.94
C THR A 121 14.58 13.16 5.32
N VAL A 122 13.91 12.67 6.35
CA VAL A 122 12.75 13.34 6.97
C VAL A 122 12.98 13.39 8.48
N VAL A 123 12.78 14.55 9.09
CA VAL A 123 12.82 14.72 10.54
C VAL A 123 11.40 14.81 11.07
N LEU A 124 11.08 14.02 12.10
CA LEU A 124 9.77 14.03 12.75
C LEU A 124 9.90 14.35 14.24
N ASP A 125 8.93 15.06 14.79
CA ASP A 125 8.94 15.38 16.22
C ASP A 125 8.57 14.18 17.09
N GLU A 126 7.76 13.27 16.56
CA GLU A 126 7.26 12.06 17.24
C GLU A 126 7.29 10.83 16.32
N PRO A 127 7.42 9.61 16.87
CA PRO A 127 7.34 8.40 16.08
C PRO A 127 5.92 8.21 15.54
N ARG A 128 5.78 7.87 14.26
CA ARG A 128 4.48 7.60 13.65
C ARG A 128 4.59 6.62 12.48
N ILE A 129 3.47 5.98 12.15
CA ILE A 129 3.37 5.08 11.01
C ILE A 129 2.78 5.87 9.84
N MET A 130 3.46 5.85 8.71
CA MET A 130 3.03 6.53 7.48
C MET A 130 2.98 5.55 6.32
N LEU A 131 2.28 5.92 5.26
CA LEU A 131 2.33 5.25 3.97
C LEU A 131 3.35 5.94 3.07
N LEU A 132 4.39 5.20 2.69
CA LEU A 132 5.32 5.59 1.65
C LEU A 132 4.74 5.26 0.28
N HIS A 133 4.43 6.29 -0.50
CA HIS A 133 4.07 6.21 -1.90
C HIS A 133 5.26 6.69 -2.74
N ALA A 134 6.07 5.74 -3.21
CA ALA A 134 7.25 6.00 -4.02
C ALA A 134 7.07 5.44 -5.43
N GLN A 135 7.52 6.20 -6.44
CA GLN A 135 7.43 5.84 -7.85
C GLN A 135 8.77 6.06 -8.55
N GLY A 136 9.16 5.13 -9.42
CA GLY A 136 10.38 5.20 -10.23
C GLY A 136 11.61 4.51 -9.61
N ASN A 137 11.50 4.04 -8.37
CA ASN A 137 12.50 3.25 -7.68
C ASN A 137 12.23 1.75 -7.83
N SER A 138 13.28 0.93 -7.89
CA SER A 138 13.19 -0.54 -7.88
C SER A 138 12.95 -1.08 -6.47
N SER A 139 13.53 -0.40 -5.46
CA SER A 139 13.38 -0.68 -4.04
C SER A 139 13.77 0.56 -3.23
N VAL A 140 13.57 0.54 -1.91
CA VAL A 140 13.99 1.61 -0.99
C VAL A 140 14.40 1.02 0.35
N TYR A 141 15.52 1.47 0.90
CA TYR A 141 15.85 1.22 2.30
C TYR A 141 15.25 2.35 3.14
N VAL A 142 14.43 2.00 4.12
CA VAL A 142 13.86 2.94 5.10
C VAL A 142 14.50 2.63 6.44
N ASN A 143 15.33 3.54 6.96
CA ASN A 143 16.16 3.32 8.14
C ASN A 143 16.89 1.96 8.08
N GLY A 144 17.54 1.68 6.94
CA GLY A 144 18.27 0.44 6.68
C GLY A 144 17.42 -0.80 6.35
N ARG A 145 16.08 -0.73 6.43
CA ARG A 145 15.18 -1.85 6.10
C ARG A 145 14.74 -1.80 4.64
N LEU A 146 15.05 -2.84 3.87
CA LEU A 146 14.67 -2.92 2.45
C LEU A 146 13.15 -3.09 2.28
N ARG A 147 12.60 -2.32 1.33
CA ARG A 147 11.19 -2.28 0.96
C ARG A 147 11.06 -2.34 -0.56
N ALA A 148 9.94 -2.89 -1.04
CA ALA A 148 9.63 -2.95 -2.47
C ALA A 148 9.52 -1.55 -3.09
N GLY A 149 9.82 -1.43 -4.38
CA GLY A 149 9.64 -0.20 -5.15
C GLY A 149 8.59 -0.32 -6.25
N ASP A 150 8.34 0.79 -6.93
CA ASP A 150 7.46 0.87 -8.11
C ASP A 150 8.26 1.32 -9.34
N PRO A 151 9.08 0.42 -9.94
CA PRO A 151 9.95 0.78 -11.05
C PRO A 151 9.19 1.17 -12.31
N TYR A 152 7.90 0.80 -12.40
CA TYR A 152 7.02 1.08 -13.53
C TYR A 152 6.08 2.26 -13.31
N ARG A 153 6.12 2.91 -12.14
CA ARG A 153 5.30 4.09 -11.81
C ARG A 153 3.81 3.82 -11.98
N THR A 154 3.39 2.63 -11.54
CA THR A 154 1.99 2.23 -11.52
C THR A 154 1.18 3.06 -10.53
N GLY A 155 1.82 3.57 -9.48
CA GLY A 155 1.17 4.25 -8.35
C GLY A 155 0.48 3.29 -7.38
N PHE A 156 0.63 1.98 -7.56
CA PHE A 156 -0.04 0.95 -6.76
C PHE A 156 0.70 0.63 -5.46
N VAL A 157 2.02 0.81 -5.46
CA VAL A 157 2.87 0.48 -4.31
C VAL A 157 2.80 1.59 -3.27
N ARG A 158 2.05 1.33 -2.20
CA ARG A 158 1.93 2.19 -1.03
C ARG A 158 2.25 1.35 0.19
N LEU A 159 3.40 1.61 0.81
CA LEU A 159 3.94 0.73 1.85
C LEU A 159 3.82 1.40 3.22
N PRO A 160 3.23 0.73 4.22
CA PRO A 160 3.33 1.21 5.59
C PRO A 160 4.78 1.17 6.06
N VAL A 161 5.25 2.26 6.66
CA VAL A 161 6.60 2.43 7.20
C VAL A 161 6.50 2.99 8.61
N SER A 162 7.25 2.40 9.53
CA SER A 162 7.39 2.91 10.90
C SER A 162 8.51 3.94 10.92
N LEU A 163 8.18 5.19 11.22
CA LEU A 163 9.13 6.28 11.33
C LEU A 163 9.35 6.63 12.80
N GLN A 164 10.58 6.97 13.15
CA GLN A 164 10.98 7.35 14.50
C GLN A 164 10.93 8.88 14.69
N ALA A 165 10.89 9.34 15.93
CA ALA A 165 11.22 10.73 16.23
C ALA A 165 12.68 11.02 15.83
N GLY A 166 12.95 12.23 15.38
CA GLY A 166 14.21 12.63 14.80
C GLY A 166 14.34 12.22 13.33
N ARG A 167 15.59 12.01 12.91
CA ARG A 167 15.95 11.73 11.50
C ARG A 167 15.52 10.32 11.08
N ASN A 168 14.89 10.25 9.91
CA ASN A 168 14.55 9.05 9.18
C ASN A 168 15.16 9.13 7.78
N GLU A 169 15.69 8.01 7.31
CA GLU A 169 16.50 7.94 6.10
C GLU A 169 15.84 7.05 5.05
N PHE A 170 15.88 7.51 3.81
CA PHE A 170 15.31 6.84 2.65
C PHE A 170 16.37 6.75 1.56
N LEU A 171 16.85 5.55 1.28
CA LEU A 171 17.79 5.28 0.18
C LEU A 171 17.06 4.53 -0.93
N PHE A 172 16.66 5.25 -1.97
CA PHE A 172 15.95 4.72 -3.13
C PHE A 172 16.94 4.15 -4.15
N VAL A 173 16.72 2.91 -4.56
CA VAL A 173 17.45 2.30 -5.69
C VAL A 173 16.71 2.66 -6.98
N CYS A 174 17.36 3.40 -7.87
CA CYS A 174 16.75 3.99 -9.05
C CYS A 174 17.31 3.38 -10.35
N GLY A 175 16.43 3.05 -11.29
CA GLY A 175 16.82 2.46 -12.58
C GLY A 175 16.54 3.33 -13.80
N ARG A 176 15.67 4.35 -13.66
CA ARG A 176 15.04 5.04 -14.81
C ARG A 176 15.14 6.58 -14.74
N GLY A 177 16.17 7.09 -14.05
CA GLY A 177 16.56 8.50 -14.10
C GLY A 177 15.71 9.47 -13.26
N GLN A 178 14.69 8.98 -12.56
CA GLN A 178 13.85 9.83 -11.71
C GLN A 178 13.08 9.02 -10.67
N VAL A 179 12.82 9.66 -9.54
CA VAL A 179 12.02 9.14 -8.43
C VAL A 179 11.12 10.25 -7.86
N ARG A 180 9.94 9.88 -7.40
CA ARG A 180 9.04 10.73 -6.61
C ARG A 180 8.62 9.93 -5.38
N ALA A 181 8.71 10.53 -4.20
CA ALA A 181 8.31 9.89 -2.97
C ALA A 181 7.52 10.83 -2.07
N GLU A 182 6.43 10.31 -1.52
CA GLU A 182 5.49 11.03 -0.68
C GLU A 182 5.11 10.15 0.51
N LEU A 183 5.07 10.73 1.70
CA LEU A 183 4.57 10.09 2.92
C LEU A 183 3.20 10.67 3.24
N THR A 184 2.20 9.81 3.38
CA THR A 184 0.85 10.19 3.83
C THR A 184 0.50 9.47 5.11
N ASP A 185 -0.45 9.99 5.87
CA ASP A 185 -0.93 9.29 7.06
C ASP A 185 -1.60 7.96 6.69
N ALA A 186 -1.50 6.98 7.58
CA ALA A 186 -2.26 5.74 7.47
C ALA A 186 -3.71 5.99 7.88
N ALA A 187 -4.67 5.41 7.14
CA ALA A 187 -6.10 5.56 7.46
C ALA A 187 -6.51 4.84 8.76
N GLY A 188 -5.67 3.92 9.23
CA GLY A 188 -5.84 3.15 10.46
C GLY A 188 -4.80 2.02 10.50
N ASP A 189 -4.91 1.12 11.47
CA ASP A 189 -3.99 -0.01 11.61
C ASP A 189 -4.13 -1.02 10.46
N VAL A 190 -5.38 -1.25 10.01
CA VAL A 190 -5.68 -2.19 8.93
C VAL A 190 -6.81 -1.63 8.07
N PHE A 191 -6.59 -1.53 6.76
CA PHE A 191 -7.53 -0.89 5.83
C PHE A 191 -7.30 -1.37 4.40
N PHE A 192 -8.26 -1.10 3.51
CA PHE A 192 -8.12 -1.38 2.10
C PHE A 192 -7.22 -0.35 1.41
N ASN A 193 -6.33 -0.81 0.52
CA ASN A 193 -5.69 0.05 -0.46
C ASN A 193 -6.42 -0.11 -1.81
N PRO A 194 -7.17 0.89 -2.27
CA PRO A 194 -7.96 0.78 -3.50
C PRO A 194 -7.11 0.89 -4.78
N GLY A 195 -5.80 1.10 -4.67
CA GLY A 195 -4.90 1.37 -5.80
C GLY A 195 -4.77 0.22 -6.81
N ASP A 196 -4.99 -1.03 -6.40
CA ASP A 196 -4.86 -2.22 -7.26
C ASP A 196 -6.01 -3.19 -7.01
N ARG A 197 -7.08 -3.04 -7.79
CA ARG A 197 -8.27 -3.89 -7.75
C ARG A 197 -8.23 -4.87 -8.93
N THR A 198 -8.38 -6.16 -8.66
CA THR A 198 -8.46 -7.20 -9.70
C THR A 198 -9.89 -7.74 -9.74
N LEU A 199 -10.71 -7.24 -10.67
CA LEU A 199 -12.16 -7.45 -10.64
C LEU A 199 -12.64 -8.36 -11.78
N PRO A 200 -13.49 -9.36 -11.51
CA PRO A 200 -14.11 -10.18 -12.54
C PRO A 200 -15.19 -9.40 -13.30
N SER A 201 -15.63 -9.97 -14.41
CA SER A 201 -16.98 -9.74 -14.91
C SER A 201 -17.94 -10.74 -14.25
N LEU A 202 -19.16 -10.31 -13.96
CA LEU A 202 -20.23 -11.23 -13.63
C LEU A 202 -20.91 -11.70 -14.92
N LEU A 203 -21.29 -12.97 -15.01
CA LEU A 203 -21.85 -13.56 -16.22
C LEU A 203 -23.29 -14.03 -15.99
N HIS A 204 -24.24 -13.59 -16.82
CA HIS A 204 -25.66 -14.00 -16.71
C HIS A 204 -25.85 -15.50 -16.93
N ASP A 205 -25.11 -16.05 -17.88
CA ASP A 205 -25.18 -17.42 -18.39
C ASP A 205 -24.28 -18.42 -17.64
N GLU A 206 -23.44 -17.93 -16.73
CA GLU A 206 -22.63 -18.74 -15.82
C GLU A 206 -22.83 -18.27 -14.36
N PRO A 207 -24.02 -18.50 -13.78
CA PRO A 207 -24.29 -18.11 -12.41
C PRO A 207 -23.44 -18.94 -11.46
N GLY A 208 -22.65 -18.27 -10.62
CA GLY A 208 -21.78 -18.95 -9.66
C GLY A 208 -20.86 -17.99 -8.91
N PRO A 209 -20.15 -18.50 -7.89
CA PRO A 209 -19.18 -17.72 -7.17
C PRO A 209 -17.97 -17.40 -8.05
N VAL A 210 -17.57 -16.13 -8.05
CA VAL A 210 -16.34 -15.62 -8.66
C VAL A 210 -15.56 -14.81 -7.64
N CYS A 211 -14.24 -14.74 -7.79
CA CYS A 211 -13.39 -13.98 -6.86
C CYS A 211 -12.97 -12.63 -7.44
N GLY A 212 -12.85 -11.61 -6.60
CA GLY A 212 -12.09 -10.39 -6.90
C GLY A 212 -10.94 -10.22 -5.92
N GLY A 213 -9.97 -9.39 -6.29
CA GLY A 213 -8.79 -9.07 -5.49
C GLY A 213 -8.81 -7.63 -5.00
N LEU A 214 -8.54 -7.44 -3.70
CA LEU A 214 -8.26 -6.13 -3.10
C LEU A 214 -6.94 -6.20 -2.33
N LEU A 215 -6.25 -5.07 -2.23
CA LEU A 215 -5.12 -4.93 -1.33
C LEU A 215 -5.62 -4.60 0.08
N VAL A 216 -5.12 -5.31 1.08
CA VAL A 216 -5.27 -4.96 2.50
C VAL A 216 -3.90 -4.57 3.05
N CYS A 217 -3.84 -3.38 3.64
CA CYS A 217 -2.65 -2.82 4.28
C CYS A 217 -2.67 -3.16 5.77
N ASN A 218 -1.56 -3.66 6.31
CA ASN A 218 -1.30 -3.71 7.73
C ASN A 218 -0.28 -2.63 8.10
N ALA A 219 -0.78 -1.48 8.57
CA ALA A 219 -0.01 -0.36 9.07
C ALA A 219 0.17 -0.42 10.59
N SER A 220 0.48 -1.60 11.13
CA SER A 220 0.75 -1.80 12.55
C SER A 220 1.97 -2.68 12.80
N ALA A 221 2.48 -2.64 14.04
CA ALA A 221 3.58 -3.49 14.49
C ALA A 221 3.14 -4.94 14.79
N ALA A 222 1.85 -5.23 14.79
CA ALA A 222 1.30 -6.56 15.07
C ALA A 222 0.94 -7.28 13.77
N ALA A 223 1.16 -8.59 13.74
CA ALA A 223 0.62 -9.41 12.67
C ALA A 223 -0.90 -9.49 12.79
N GLN A 224 -1.59 -9.33 11.67
CA GLN A 224 -3.04 -9.32 11.64
C GLN A 224 -3.56 -10.72 11.31
N THR A 225 -4.45 -11.22 12.14
CA THR A 225 -5.09 -12.54 12.02
C THR A 225 -6.58 -12.41 12.31
N GLU A 226 -7.34 -13.48 12.08
CA GLU A 226 -8.80 -13.52 12.34
C GLU A 226 -9.61 -12.46 11.57
N LEU A 227 -9.05 -12.02 10.44
CA LEU A 227 -9.70 -11.09 9.52
C LEU A 227 -10.60 -11.84 8.54
N LEU A 228 -11.67 -11.18 8.11
CA LEU A 228 -12.64 -11.68 7.14
C LEU A 228 -13.01 -10.55 6.16
N LEU A 229 -13.24 -10.88 4.90
CA LEU A 229 -13.92 -10.01 3.94
C LEU A 229 -15.35 -10.48 3.76
N ARG A 230 -16.31 -9.60 4.07
CA ARG A 230 -17.73 -9.83 3.82
C ARG A 230 -18.19 -9.04 2.60
N THR A 231 -18.76 -9.72 1.61
CA THR A 231 -19.41 -9.06 0.47
C THR A 231 -20.91 -9.01 0.66
N SER A 232 -21.51 -7.87 0.34
CA SER A 232 -22.96 -7.67 0.44
C SER A 232 -23.47 -6.67 -0.59
N GLY A 233 -24.78 -6.68 -0.81
CA GLY A 233 -25.42 -5.85 -1.83
C GLY A 233 -25.42 -6.53 -3.21
N GLY A 234 -25.86 -5.79 -4.23
CA GLY A 234 -26.04 -6.33 -5.57
C GLY A 234 -27.37 -7.08 -5.75
N PRO A 235 -28.17 -6.78 -6.79
CA PRO A 235 -29.43 -7.48 -7.04
C PRO A 235 -29.21 -8.98 -7.27
N GLY A 236 -29.85 -9.81 -6.45
CA GLY A 236 -29.79 -11.28 -6.56
C GLY A 236 -28.49 -11.92 -6.04
N LEU A 237 -27.52 -11.14 -5.56
CA LEU A 237 -26.26 -11.67 -5.07
C LEU A 237 -26.35 -12.09 -3.60
N PRO A 238 -25.89 -13.30 -3.24
CA PRO A 238 -25.75 -13.71 -1.85
C PRO A 238 -24.56 -13.02 -1.19
N THR A 239 -24.56 -13.00 0.14
CA THR A 239 -23.42 -12.59 0.95
C THR A 239 -22.37 -13.69 1.00
N TYR A 240 -21.10 -13.32 0.86
CA TYR A 240 -19.97 -14.22 1.08
C TYR A 240 -19.06 -13.72 2.18
N ASP A 241 -18.59 -14.66 3.01
CA ASP A 241 -17.55 -14.45 4.00
C ASP A 241 -16.27 -15.17 3.55
N THR A 242 -15.20 -14.41 3.38
CA THR A 242 -13.90 -14.94 2.94
C THR A 242 -12.85 -14.71 4.03
N LEU A 243 -12.18 -15.76 4.49
CA LEU A 243 -11.10 -15.61 5.47
C LEU A 243 -9.91 -14.90 4.83
N VAL A 244 -9.36 -13.93 5.54
CA VAL A 244 -8.14 -13.23 5.14
C VAL A 244 -6.94 -13.95 5.77
N PRO A 245 -5.95 -14.40 4.96
CA PRO A 245 -4.71 -14.95 5.49
C PRO A 245 -3.97 -13.96 6.38
N ARG A 246 -3.09 -14.47 7.25
CA ARG A 246 -2.23 -13.63 8.10
C ARG A 246 -1.50 -12.56 7.27
N ILE A 247 -1.51 -11.32 7.76
CA ILE A 247 -0.79 -10.19 7.15
C ILE A 247 0.28 -9.73 8.13
N GLU A 248 1.55 -9.78 7.72
CA GLU A 248 2.68 -9.43 8.58
C GLU A 248 2.73 -7.93 8.89
N PRO A 249 3.37 -7.52 9.99
CA PRO A 249 3.56 -6.12 10.35
C PRO A 249 4.14 -5.30 9.19
N PHE A 250 3.59 -4.12 8.98
CA PHE A 250 4.05 -3.21 7.93
C PHE A 250 4.13 -3.89 6.56
N THR A 251 3.08 -4.59 6.14
CA THR A 251 3.00 -5.19 4.80
C THR A 251 1.66 -4.90 4.15
N VAL A 252 1.60 -5.13 2.83
CA VAL A 252 0.37 -5.08 2.05
C VAL A 252 0.19 -6.45 1.39
N ARG A 253 -1.03 -6.97 1.39
CA ARG A 253 -1.35 -8.27 0.80
C ARG A 253 -2.55 -8.16 -0.12
N LYS A 254 -2.44 -8.70 -1.34
CA LYS A 254 -3.62 -8.93 -2.20
C LYS A 254 -4.39 -10.12 -1.66
N VAL A 255 -5.67 -9.92 -1.38
CA VAL A 255 -6.57 -10.91 -0.78
C VAL A 255 -7.81 -11.08 -1.66
N ALA A 256 -8.30 -12.31 -1.72
CA ALA A 256 -9.51 -12.63 -2.45
C ALA A 256 -10.76 -12.25 -1.64
N PHE A 257 -11.78 -11.75 -2.33
CA PHE A 257 -13.15 -11.74 -1.86
C PHE A 257 -14.01 -12.52 -2.85
N TRP A 258 -15.01 -13.26 -2.35
CA TRP A 258 -15.96 -13.97 -3.21
C TRP A 258 -17.26 -13.18 -3.39
N THR A 259 -17.84 -13.30 -4.57
CA THR A 259 -19.13 -12.70 -4.96
C THR A 259 -19.74 -13.53 -6.09
N GLY A 260 -20.83 -13.07 -6.70
CA GLY A 260 -21.47 -13.76 -7.81
C GLY A 260 -22.60 -14.68 -7.36
N GLY A 261 -23.47 -15.00 -8.30
CA GLY A 261 -24.74 -15.67 -8.05
C GLY A 261 -25.67 -15.50 -9.24
N LEU A 262 -26.97 -15.69 -9.02
CA LEU A 262 -27.98 -15.45 -10.04
C LEU A 262 -28.22 -13.95 -10.18
N ILE A 263 -28.03 -13.42 -11.39
CA ILE A 263 -28.17 -12.00 -11.69
C ILE A 263 -29.27 -11.82 -12.73
N PRO A 264 -30.25 -10.93 -12.51
CA PRO A 264 -31.29 -10.66 -13.51
C PRO A 264 -30.72 -10.21 -14.86
N ASP A 265 -31.31 -10.64 -15.97
CA ASP A 265 -30.83 -10.41 -17.34
C ASP A 265 -30.78 -8.92 -17.75
N ASP A 266 -31.52 -8.06 -17.07
CA ASP A 266 -31.56 -6.61 -17.32
C ASP A 266 -30.45 -5.83 -16.58
N VAL A 267 -29.72 -6.49 -15.68
CA VAL A 267 -28.64 -5.87 -14.90
C VAL A 267 -27.33 -5.91 -15.69
N THR A 268 -26.83 -4.75 -16.09
CA THR A 268 -25.52 -4.63 -16.80
C THR A 268 -24.36 -4.25 -15.89
N ARG A 269 -24.67 -3.87 -14.65
CA ARG A 269 -23.70 -3.46 -13.64
C ARG A 269 -24.22 -3.76 -12.25
N CYS A 270 -23.35 -4.32 -11.41
CA CYS A 270 -23.67 -4.66 -10.04
C CYS A 270 -22.70 -3.95 -9.09
N ASN A 271 -23.24 -3.21 -8.12
CA ASN A 271 -22.45 -2.59 -7.07
C ASN A 271 -22.56 -3.45 -5.82
N ILE A 272 -21.41 -3.83 -5.27
CA ILE A 272 -21.30 -4.56 -4.01
C ILE A 272 -20.44 -3.76 -3.04
N THR A 273 -20.70 -3.93 -1.75
CA THR A 273 -19.84 -3.43 -0.69
C THR A 273 -19.01 -4.59 -0.14
N VAL A 274 -17.71 -4.36 0.01
CA VAL A 274 -16.77 -5.29 0.65
C VAL A 274 -16.37 -4.69 2.00
N SER A 275 -16.64 -5.41 3.08
CA SER A 275 -16.29 -4.99 4.44
C SER A 275 -15.12 -5.82 4.95
N LEU A 276 -14.08 -5.16 5.47
CA LEU A 276 -13.00 -5.78 6.22
C LEU A 276 -13.41 -5.86 7.68
N ILE A 277 -13.44 -7.07 8.23
CA ILE A 277 -13.99 -7.35 9.56
C ILE A 277 -12.94 -8.10 10.38
N ARG A 278 -12.78 -7.72 11.65
CA ARG A 278 -12.10 -8.51 12.66
C ARG A 278 -13.11 -9.36 13.41
N ARG A 279 -12.94 -10.69 13.36
CA ARG A 279 -13.71 -11.60 14.19
C ARG A 279 -13.15 -11.59 15.61
N GLN A 280 -14.04 -11.65 16.59
CA GLN A 280 -13.66 -11.75 17.99
C GLN A 280 -14.47 -12.88 18.63
N ILE A 281 -13.78 -13.89 19.17
CA ILE A 281 -14.46 -15.01 19.82
C ILE A 281 -15.23 -14.49 21.04
N GLY A 282 -16.55 -14.74 21.06
CA GLY A 282 -17.43 -14.34 22.17
C GLY A 282 -17.80 -12.86 22.20
N GLN A 283 -17.45 -12.08 21.17
CA GLN A 283 -17.84 -10.68 21.02
C GLN A 283 -18.45 -10.43 19.62
N HIS A 284 -18.99 -9.24 19.41
CA HIS A 284 -19.47 -8.84 18.10
C HIS A 284 -18.30 -8.58 17.15
N ASP A 285 -18.48 -8.99 15.90
CA ASP A 285 -17.60 -8.64 14.79
C ASP A 285 -17.41 -7.11 14.70
N VAL A 286 -16.17 -6.67 14.49
CA VAL A 286 -15.83 -5.25 14.32
C VAL A 286 -15.48 -4.98 12.87
N ILE A 287 -16.22 -4.07 12.23
CA ILE A 287 -15.88 -3.58 10.90
C ILE A 287 -14.71 -2.61 11.03
N LEU A 288 -13.60 -2.92 10.36
CA LEU A 288 -12.39 -2.11 10.35
C LEU A 288 -12.39 -1.08 9.20
N ASP A 289 -12.90 -1.48 8.03
CA ASP A 289 -12.96 -0.65 6.84
C ASP A 289 -13.99 -1.19 5.84
N THR A 290 -14.47 -0.35 4.93
CA THR A 290 -15.40 -0.74 3.87
C THR A 290 -15.02 -0.11 2.54
N THR A 291 -15.31 -0.81 1.44
CA THR A 291 -15.11 -0.25 0.11
C THR A 291 -16.17 -0.76 -0.88
N ASP A 292 -16.60 0.11 -1.77
CA ASP A 292 -17.53 -0.25 -2.83
C ASP A 292 -16.79 -0.69 -4.10
N VAL A 293 -17.33 -1.75 -4.70
CA VAL A 293 -16.82 -2.36 -5.91
C VAL A 293 -17.95 -2.42 -6.93
N SER A 294 -17.68 -1.89 -8.12
CA SER A 294 -18.60 -1.97 -9.26
C SER A 294 -18.12 -3.04 -10.23
N LEU A 295 -18.98 -4.01 -10.50
CA LEU A 295 -18.72 -5.14 -11.38
C LEU A 295 -19.57 -5.02 -12.64
N ASP A 296 -18.93 -5.16 -13.80
CA ASP A 296 -19.64 -5.24 -15.07
C ASP A 296 -20.33 -6.61 -15.16
N VAL A 297 -21.57 -6.61 -15.64
CA VAL A 297 -22.34 -7.83 -15.90
C VAL A 297 -22.51 -8.00 -17.39
N THR A 298 -22.22 -9.19 -17.90
CA THR A 298 -22.28 -9.49 -19.34
C THR A 298 -22.60 -10.97 -19.58
N SER A 299 -22.58 -11.41 -20.84
CA SER A 299 -22.67 -12.84 -21.18
C SER A 299 -21.27 -13.41 -21.41
N ALA A 300 -21.08 -14.70 -21.13
CA ALA A 300 -19.90 -15.48 -21.48
C ALA A 300 -19.60 -15.45 -23.00
N ARG A 301 -20.62 -15.15 -23.82
CA ARG A 301 -20.52 -14.95 -25.28
C ARG A 301 -20.06 -13.55 -25.68
N SER A 302 -19.97 -12.64 -24.72
CA SER A 302 -19.35 -11.32 -24.89
C SER A 302 -17.95 -11.31 -24.28
N ARG A 303 -17.16 -10.28 -24.61
CA ARG A 303 -15.84 -10.13 -23.99
C ARG A 303 -16.01 -9.92 -22.49
N HIS A 304 -15.25 -10.65 -21.71
CA HIS A 304 -15.36 -10.63 -20.26
C HIS A 304 -14.01 -10.84 -19.58
N ARG A 305 -13.93 -10.49 -18.30
CA ARG A 305 -12.78 -10.78 -17.43
C ARG A 305 -13.08 -12.00 -16.58
N ARG A 306 -12.13 -12.93 -16.52
CA ARG A 306 -12.12 -14.02 -15.55
C ARG A 306 -10.99 -13.82 -14.58
N THR A 307 -11.23 -14.21 -13.34
CA THR A 307 -10.27 -14.12 -12.24
C THR A 307 -10.07 -15.49 -11.61
N PHE A 308 -8.93 -15.67 -10.97
CA PHE A 308 -8.62 -16.87 -10.20
C PHE A 308 -7.65 -16.52 -9.08
N VAL A 309 -7.57 -17.40 -8.07
CA VAL A 309 -6.54 -17.30 -7.03
C VAL A 309 -5.33 -18.10 -7.50
N SER A 310 -4.16 -17.46 -7.53
CA SER A 310 -2.90 -18.08 -7.93
C SER A 310 -2.45 -19.10 -6.90
N ASP A 311 -2.09 -20.31 -7.35
CA ASP A 311 -1.52 -21.35 -6.49
C ASP A 311 -0.06 -21.05 -6.08
N ILE A 312 0.57 -20.03 -6.68
CA ILE A 312 1.97 -19.66 -6.39
C ILE A 312 2.05 -18.84 -5.09
N ASP A 313 1.22 -17.80 -4.97
CA ASP A 313 1.31 -16.81 -3.89
C ASP A 313 -0.04 -16.47 -3.24
N GLY A 314 -1.14 -17.06 -3.72
CA GLY A 314 -2.50 -16.82 -3.23
C GLY A 314 -3.08 -15.47 -3.65
N SER A 315 -2.45 -14.74 -4.56
CA SER A 315 -2.96 -13.48 -5.10
C SER A 315 -4.09 -13.73 -6.10
N VAL A 316 -5.01 -12.77 -6.25
CA VAL A 316 -6.02 -12.83 -7.31
C VAL A 316 -5.43 -12.28 -8.59
N GLN A 317 -5.48 -13.09 -9.64
CA GLN A 317 -5.01 -12.77 -10.98
C GLN A 317 -6.19 -12.79 -11.95
N TYR A 318 -5.99 -12.23 -13.15
CA TYR A 318 -7.05 -12.17 -14.15
C TYR A 318 -6.54 -12.36 -15.57
N TYR A 319 -7.47 -12.76 -16.43
CA TYR A 319 -7.29 -12.76 -17.87
C TYR A 319 -8.59 -12.27 -18.52
N ALA A 320 -8.47 -11.78 -19.76
CA ALA A 320 -9.63 -11.36 -20.54
C ALA A 320 -9.88 -12.34 -21.67
N VAL A 321 -11.16 -12.61 -21.93
CA VAL A 321 -11.61 -13.59 -22.92
C VAL A 321 -12.32 -12.86 -24.05
N THR A 322 -11.89 -13.09 -25.29
CA THR A 322 -12.68 -12.85 -26.49
C THR A 322 -13.23 -14.20 -26.95
N PRO A 323 -14.54 -14.46 -26.73
CA PRO A 323 -15.13 -15.76 -27.04
C PRO A 323 -15.18 -16.01 -28.55
N GLY A 324 -15.19 -17.30 -28.91
CA GLY A 324 -15.36 -17.74 -30.29
C GLY A 324 -16.79 -17.57 -30.80
N GLN A 325 -16.98 -17.66 -32.12
CA GLN A 325 -18.29 -17.62 -32.77
C GLN A 325 -18.83 -19.03 -32.99
N GLY A 326 -20.16 -19.20 -32.99
CA GLY A 326 -20.83 -20.38 -33.57
C GLY A 326 -20.87 -21.64 -32.70
N GLN A 327 -20.79 -22.82 -33.35
CA GLN A 327 -21.04 -24.18 -32.82
C GLN A 327 -20.08 -24.68 -31.72
N LEU A 328 -19.26 -23.80 -31.13
CA LEU A 328 -18.38 -24.14 -30.01
C LEU A 328 -19.14 -24.29 -28.67
N PHE A 329 -20.42 -23.91 -28.64
CA PHE A 329 -21.30 -24.03 -27.48
C PHE A 329 -22.47 -24.96 -27.82
N GLY A 330 -22.36 -26.25 -27.47
CA GLY A 330 -23.40 -27.27 -27.68
C GLY A 330 -22.87 -28.71 -27.62
N PRO A 331 -23.73 -29.73 -27.54
CA PRO A 331 -23.33 -31.14 -27.42
C PRO A 331 -22.56 -31.71 -28.63
N GLN A 332 -22.47 -30.95 -29.73
CA GLN A 332 -21.66 -31.27 -30.92
C GLN A 332 -20.43 -30.35 -31.10
N ALA A 333 -20.05 -29.58 -30.07
CA ALA A 333 -18.88 -28.72 -30.14
C ALA A 333 -17.59 -29.55 -30.31
N SER A 334 -16.86 -29.31 -31.41
CA SER A 334 -15.46 -29.73 -31.52
C SER A 334 -14.65 -28.97 -30.48
N SER A 335 -13.58 -29.58 -29.93
CA SER A 335 -12.71 -28.92 -28.96
C SER A 335 -12.24 -27.57 -29.51
N PRO A 336 -12.72 -26.43 -28.96
CA PRO A 336 -12.35 -25.12 -29.48
C PRO A 336 -10.84 -24.92 -29.37
N GLY A 337 -10.22 -24.35 -30.40
CA GLY A 337 -8.85 -23.88 -30.30
C GLY A 337 -8.73 -22.77 -29.25
N LEU A 338 -7.59 -22.68 -28.56
CA LEU A 338 -7.28 -21.59 -27.63
C LEU A 338 -6.07 -20.82 -28.15
N ILE A 339 -6.22 -19.51 -28.32
CA ILE A 339 -5.10 -18.61 -28.58
C ILE A 339 -4.79 -17.87 -27.28
N MET A 340 -3.60 -18.09 -26.73
CA MET A 340 -3.09 -17.32 -25.61
C MET A 340 -2.16 -16.22 -26.12
N THR A 341 -2.43 -14.99 -25.71
CA THR A 341 -1.65 -13.82 -26.09
C THR A 341 -1.06 -13.20 -24.84
N LEU A 342 0.26 -13.09 -24.83
CA LEU A 342 1.01 -12.47 -23.74
C LEU A 342 1.16 -10.98 -24.02
N HIS A 343 0.98 -10.15 -23.00
CA HIS A 343 1.18 -8.71 -23.12
C HIS A 343 2.43 -8.23 -22.38
N GLY A 344 2.94 -7.07 -22.78
CA GLY A 344 4.07 -6.42 -22.12
C GLY A 344 3.66 -5.71 -20.82
N ALA A 345 4.67 -5.22 -20.10
CA ALA A 345 4.47 -4.41 -18.90
C ALA A 345 3.62 -3.16 -19.21
N GLY A 346 2.63 -2.87 -18.36
CA GLY A 346 1.75 -1.70 -18.49
C GLY A 346 0.57 -1.89 -19.45
N VAL A 347 0.39 -3.06 -20.05
CA VAL A 347 -0.77 -3.39 -20.87
C VAL A 347 -1.77 -4.18 -20.02
N GLN A 348 -3.05 -3.83 -20.08
CA GLN A 348 -4.10 -4.61 -19.42
C GLN A 348 -4.56 -5.76 -20.32
N ALA A 349 -4.80 -6.94 -19.73
CA ALA A 349 -5.31 -8.12 -20.43
C ALA A 349 -6.58 -7.82 -21.25
N SER A 350 -7.48 -6.98 -20.72
CA SER A 350 -8.70 -6.56 -21.43
C SER A 350 -8.41 -5.80 -22.72
N GLY A 351 -7.42 -4.89 -22.69
CA GLY A 351 -6.96 -4.17 -23.87
C GLY A 351 -6.31 -5.10 -24.89
N GLN A 352 -5.49 -6.04 -24.41
CA GLN A 352 -4.85 -7.05 -25.25
C GLN A 352 -5.90 -7.97 -25.93
N ALA A 353 -6.90 -8.46 -25.20
CA ALA A 353 -7.94 -9.31 -25.78
C ALA A 353 -8.81 -8.54 -26.79
N ALA A 354 -9.04 -7.23 -26.56
CA ALA A 354 -9.89 -6.40 -27.39
C ALA A 354 -9.36 -6.13 -28.80
N VAL A 355 -8.04 -6.26 -29.04
CA VAL A 355 -7.47 -6.11 -30.40
C VAL A 355 -7.67 -7.34 -31.28
N TYR A 356 -8.15 -8.45 -30.72
CA TYR A 356 -8.49 -9.66 -31.48
C TYR A 356 -10.00 -9.74 -31.72
N GLY A 357 -10.38 -10.00 -32.96
CA GLY A 357 -11.76 -10.38 -33.31
C GLY A 357 -12.04 -11.84 -32.94
N SER A 358 -13.28 -12.13 -32.56
CA SER A 358 -13.78 -13.48 -32.31
C SER A 358 -13.52 -14.41 -33.50
N LYS A 359 -13.10 -15.65 -33.23
CA LYS A 359 -12.77 -16.66 -34.25
C LYS A 359 -13.87 -17.73 -34.30
N PRO A 360 -14.22 -18.26 -35.48
CA PRO A 360 -15.25 -19.30 -35.59
C PRO A 360 -14.80 -20.68 -35.07
N TRP A 361 -13.51 -20.83 -34.74
CA TRP A 361 -12.90 -22.11 -34.37
C TRP A 361 -12.26 -22.11 -32.98
N GLY A 362 -12.30 -21.00 -32.24
CA GLY A 362 -11.62 -20.89 -30.95
C GLY A 362 -11.80 -19.56 -30.22
N ALA A 363 -11.33 -19.52 -28.97
CA ALA A 363 -11.33 -18.33 -28.13
C ALA A 363 -9.92 -17.70 -28.03
N CYS A 364 -9.85 -16.39 -27.80
CA CYS A 364 -8.60 -15.68 -27.54
C CYS A 364 -8.56 -15.22 -26.08
N GLY A 365 -7.47 -15.55 -25.37
CA GLY A 365 -7.17 -15.06 -24.03
C GLY A 365 -6.02 -14.05 -24.04
N GLY A 366 -6.21 -12.90 -23.39
CA GLY A 366 -5.13 -11.98 -23.03
C GLY A 366 -4.72 -12.19 -21.58
N THR A 367 -3.42 -12.37 -21.31
CA THR A 367 -2.89 -12.58 -19.96
C THR A 367 -1.40 -12.25 -19.89
N ASP A 368 -0.87 -11.98 -18.70
CA ASP A 368 0.54 -11.90 -18.36
C ASP A 368 1.06 -13.13 -17.60
N GLU A 369 0.17 -14.00 -17.11
CA GLU A 369 0.50 -15.20 -16.34
C GLU A 369 -0.20 -16.45 -16.92
N SER A 370 0.16 -17.66 -16.47
CA SER A 370 -0.49 -18.88 -16.94
C SER A 370 -1.79 -19.14 -16.15
N PRO A 371 -2.99 -18.96 -16.74
CA PRO A 371 -4.24 -19.21 -16.03
C PRO A 371 -4.46 -20.72 -15.84
N PRO A 372 -5.21 -21.14 -14.81
CA PRO A 372 -5.71 -22.50 -14.72
C PRO A 372 -6.63 -22.75 -15.92
N LEU A 373 -6.19 -23.59 -16.86
CA LEU A 373 -6.92 -23.92 -18.07
C LEU A 373 -8.14 -24.80 -17.72
N ARG A 374 -9.26 -24.17 -17.38
CA ARG A 374 -10.60 -24.78 -17.45
C ARG A 374 -11.52 -23.81 -18.19
N LEU A 375 -11.90 -24.20 -19.41
CA LEU A 375 -12.98 -23.57 -20.18
C LEU A 375 -14.34 -24.01 -19.65
#